data_AF-A0A8T7FX80-F1
#
_entry.id   AF-A0A8T7FX80-F1
#
_cell.length_a   1.000
_cell.length_b   1.000
_cell.length_c   1.000
_cell.angle_alpha   90.00
_cell.angle_beta   90.00
_cell.angle_gamma   90.00
#
_symmetry.space_group_name_H-M   'P 1'
#
loop_
_entity.id
_entity.type
_entity.pdbx_description
1 polymer ?
#
loop_
_entity_poly.entity_id
_entity_poly.type
_entity_poly.pdbx_seq_one_letter_code
_entity_poly.pdbx_strand_id
1 'polypeptide(L)'
;MTSMIPEASKAKLEEKSQEELIAIIEELLAEIERLRNKRINSGNSSQAPSRDFKSDKPKRHRRHKKVGAKVGHEKAERALVENPNKVIDVWVETCENCHANLLDQVPVRTIRRQVTELPEIKAVVIETRQYEVCCPCCGQRQRGKLPKGLEAGRQFGPRWEALVTSLHHEHHFGFERIWVLW
;
A
#
# COMPACT_ATOMS: atom_id res chain seq x y z
N MET A 1 -10.81 -23.15 -41.21
CA MET A 1 -12.15 -22.55 -41.40
C MET A 1 -12.12 -21.75 -42.69
N THR A 2 -12.64 -22.34 -43.75
CA THR A 2 -12.75 -21.72 -45.08
C THR A 2 -13.66 -20.50 -44.94
N SER A 3 -13.11 -19.28 -44.97
CA SER A 3 -13.95 -18.07 -44.93
C SER A 3 -14.73 -18.00 -46.22
N MET A 4 -16.00 -18.39 -46.16
CA MET A 4 -16.92 -18.32 -47.28
C MET A 4 -17.08 -16.84 -47.66
N ILE A 5 -16.53 -16.46 -48.81
CA ILE A 5 -16.87 -15.21 -49.47
C ILE A 5 -18.39 -15.27 -49.75
N PRO A 6 -19.19 -14.29 -49.32
CA PRO A 6 -20.63 -14.30 -49.56
C PRO A 6 -20.92 -14.52 -51.05
N GLU A 7 -21.84 -15.42 -51.39
CA GLU A 7 -22.10 -15.80 -52.80
C GLU A 7 -22.50 -14.60 -53.68
N ALA A 8 -23.15 -13.59 -53.11
CA ALA A 8 -23.49 -12.33 -53.76
C ALA A 8 -22.26 -11.52 -54.25
N SER A 9 -21.10 -11.68 -53.60
CA SER A 9 -19.84 -11.04 -54.03
C SER A 9 -19.20 -11.77 -55.21
N LYS A 10 -19.40 -13.09 -55.34
CA LYS A 10 -18.82 -13.90 -56.43
C LYS A 10 -19.50 -13.64 -57.76
N ALA A 11 -20.83 -13.54 -57.78
CA ALA A 11 -21.60 -13.26 -59.00
C ALA A 11 -21.22 -11.90 -59.64
N LYS A 12 -20.83 -10.92 -58.82
CA LYS A 12 -20.41 -9.57 -59.26
C LYS A 12 -18.96 -9.50 -59.77
N LEU A 13 -18.20 -10.58 -59.61
CA LEU A 13 -16.81 -10.72 -60.06
C LEU A 13 -16.73 -11.48 -61.40
N GLU A 14 -17.72 -12.33 -61.71
CA GLU A 14 -17.78 -13.13 -62.95
C GLU A 14 -18.17 -12.31 -64.19
N GLU A 15 -18.86 -11.17 -64.02
CA GLU A 15 -19.21 -10.23 -65.11
C GLU A 15 -18.08 -9.22 -65.45
N LYS A 16 -16.99 -9.21 -64.68
CA LYS A 16 -15.91 -8.22 -64.85
C LYS A 16 -14.93 -8.67 -65.92
N SER A 17 -14.37 -7.69 -66.65
CA SER A 17 -13.35 -7.99 -67.64
C SER A 17 -12.05 -8.49 -66.95
N GLN A 18 -11.22 -9.23 -67.69
CA GLN A 18 -9.94 -9.71 -67.18
C GLN A 18 -9.05 -8.56 -66.67
N GLU A 19 -9.12 -7.39 -67.32
CA GLU A 19 -8.37 -6.19 -66.96
C GLU A 19 -8.87 -5.59 -65.63
N GLU A 20 -10.18 -5.56 -65.41
CA GLU A 20 -10.78 -5.08 -64.16
C GLU A 20 -10.45 -6.00 -62.99
N LEU A 21 -10.40 -7.32 -63.21
CA LEU A 21 -9.99 -8.28 -62.20
C LEU A 21 -8.53 -8.11 -61.81
N ILE A 22 -7.64 -7.88 -62.78
CA ILE A 22 -6.22 -7.62 -62.53
C ILE A 22 -6.06 -6.35 -61.69
N ALA A 23 -6.75 -5.25 -62.03
CA ALA A 23 -6.69 -4.00 -61.28
C ALA A 23 -7.15 -4.17 -59.82
N ILE A 24 -8.22 -4.95 -59.58
CA ILE A 24 -8.72 -5.23 -58.23
C ILE A 24 -7.72 -6.09 -57.45
N ILE A 25 -7.08 -7.07 -58.09
CA ILE A 25 -6.06 -7.90 -57.45
C ILE A 25 -4.85 -7.03 -57.05
N GLU A 26 -4.41 -6.13 -57.91
CA GLU A 26 -3.31 -5.20 -57.61
C GLU A 26 -3.66 -4.27 -56.43
N GLU A 27 -4.87 -3.72 -56.39
CA GLU A 27 -5.33 -2.88 -55.29
C GLU A 27 -5.43 -3.66 -53.97
N LEU A 28 -5.97 -4.88 -54.01
CA LEU A 28 -6.07 -5.76 -52.84
C LEU A 28 -4.68 -6.19 -52.34
N LEU A 29 -3.74 -6.47 -53.25
CA LEU A 29 -2.36 -6.80 -52.90
C LEU A 29 -1.67 -5.60 -52.23
N ALA A 30 -1.86 -4.39 -52.76
CA ALA A 30 -1.33 -3.18 -52.16
C ALA A 30 -1.90 -2.91 -50.76
N GLU A 31 -3.20 -3.13 -50.55
CA GLU A 31 -3.82 -2.96 -49.23
C GLU A 31 -3.39 -4.06 -48.26
N ILE A 32 -3.23 -5.31 -48.71
CA ILE A 32 -2.68 -6.40 -47.88
C ILE A 32 -1.26 -6.08 -47.44
N GLU A 33 -0.43 -5.57 -48.35
CA GLU A 33 0.94 -5.18 -48.04
C GLU A 33 0.98 -4.01 -47.05
N ARG A 34 0.10 -3.03 -47.23
CA ARG A 34 -0.10 -1.92 -46.28
C ARG A 34 -0.54 -2.41 -44.90
N LEU A 35 -1.45 -3.37 -44.82
CA LEU A 35 -1.95 -3.93 -43.55
C LEU A 35 -0.89 -4.80 -42.86
N ARG A 36 -0.12 -5.59 -43.62
CA ARG A 36 1.01 -6.40 -43.08
C ARG A 36 2.14 -5.52 -42.54
N ASN A 37 2.35 -4.36 -43.14
CA ASN A 37 3.34 -3.38 -42.69
C ASN A 37 2.86 -2.54 -41.49
N LYS A 38 1.60 -2.66 -41.05
CA LYS A 38 1.16 -2.02 -39.80
C LYS A 38 1.77 -2.72 -38.60
N ARG A 39 2.37 -1.92 -37.73
CA ARG A 39 3.01 -2.40 -36.51
C ARG A 39 1.99 -2.92 -35.51
N ILE A 40 2.23 -4.11 -34.96
CA ILE A 40 1.41 -4.74 -33.93
C ILE A 40 1.55 -3.98 -32.60
N ASN A 41 0.42 -3.64 -31.98
CA ASN A 41 0.30 -3.03 -30.65
C ASN A 41 -1.01 -3.49 -29.96
N SER A 42 -1.18 -3.13 -28.69
CA SER A 42 -2.37 -3.49 -27.89
C SER A 42 -3.68 -2.91 -28.39
N GLY A 43 -3.64 -1.87 -29.25
CA GLY A 43 -4.83 -1.27 -29.85
C GLY A 43 -5.29 -1.96 -31.13
N ASN A 44 -4.42 -2.71 -31.80
CA ASN A 44 -4.73 -3.42 -33.05
C ASN A 44 -4.51 -4.93 -32.97
N SER A 45 -4.21 -5.47 -31.79
CA SER A 45 -4.01 -6.90 -31.54
C SER A 45 -4.32 -7.27 -30.09
N SER A 46 -4.52 -8.56 -29.82
CA SER A 46 -4.71 -9.10 -28.46
C SER A 46 -3.43 -9.13 -27.60
N GLN A 47 -2.40 -8.38 -28.00
CA GLN A 47 -1.16 -8.24 -27.24
C GLN A 47 -1.38 -7.35 -26.01
N ALA A 48 -0.88 -7.80 -24.85
CA ALA A 48 -1.00 -7.03 -23.62
C ALA A 48 -0.20 -5.70 -23.71
N PRO A 49 -0.70 -4.57 -23.16
CA PRO A 49 -0.04 -3.26 -23.24
C PRO A 49 1.38 -3.22 -22.67
N SER A 50 1.72 -4.13 -21.76
CA SER A 50 3.06 -4.27 -21.18
C SER A 50 4.12 -4.70 -22.21
N ARG A 51 3.69 -5.36 -23.29
CA ARG A 51 4.53 -5.82 -24.40
C ARG A 51 4.49 -4.88 -25.60
N ASP A 52 3.79 -3.74 -25.52
CA ASP A 52 3.80 -2.77 -26.60
C ASP A 52 5.19 -2.22 -26.82
N PHE A 53 5.46 -1.88 -28.08
CA PHE A 53 6.70 -1.21 -28.43
C PHE A 53 6.79 0.15 -27.71
N LYS A 54 7.70 0.24 -26.73
CA LYS A 54 8.10 1.50 -26.14
C LYS A 54 9.08 2.16 -27.10
N SER A 55 8.71 3.30 -27.67
CA SER A 55 9.65 4.10 -28.43
C SER A 55 10.81 4.52 -27.54
N ASP A 56 12.04 4.30 -28.03
CA ASP A 56 13.25 4.87 -27.44
C ASP A 56 13.19 6.39 -27.61
N LYS A 57 12.51 7.03 -26.67
CA LYS A 57 12.52 8.48 -26.56
C LYS A 57 13.94 8.87 -26.15
N PRO A 58 14.56 9.86 -26.81
CA PRO A 58 15.88 10.32 -26.42
C PRO A 58 15.86 10.65 -24.92
N LYS A 59 16.85 10.14 -24.18
CA LYS A 59 16.99 10.42 -22.75
C LYS A 59 17.11 11.94 -22.60
N ARG A 60 16.01 12.61 -22.22
CA ARG A 60 16.03 14.03 -21.87
C ARG A 60 17.12 14.21 -20.83
N HIS A 61 18.10 15.07 -21.10
CA HIS A 61 19.05 15.54 -20.09
C HIS A 61 18.25 16.14 -18.94
N ARG A 62 18.01 15.32 -17.91
CA ARG A 62 17.36 15.78 -16.68
C ARG A 62 18.38 16.68 -16.00
N ARG A 63 18.15 18.00 -16.03
CA ARG A 63 18.88 18.93 -15.15
C ARG A 63 18.82 18.36 -13.74
N HIS A 64 19.98 18.27 -13.09
CA HIS A 64 20.05 17.92 -11.68
C HIS A 64 19.25 18.97 -10.89
N LYS A 65 17.98 18.67 -10.62
CA LYS A 65 17.17 19.47 -9.69
C LYS A 65 17.80 19.28 -8.32
N LYS A 66 17.95 20.38 -7.57
CA LYS A 66 18.28 20.30 -6.15
C LYS A 66 17.26 19.38 -5.48
N VAL A 67 17.76 18.35 -4.82
CA VAL A 67 16.97 17.41 -4.03
C VAL A 67 16.68 18.14 -2.71
N GLY A 68 15.41 18.42 -2.44
CA GLY A 68 14.98 19.14 -1.23
C GLY A 68 13.77 20.03 -1.46
N ALA A 69 13.26 20.60 -0.37
CA ALA A 69 12.19 21.58 -0.42
C ALA A 69 12.60 22.77 -1.30
N LYS A 70 11.71 23.25 -2.17
CA LYS A 70 12.02 24.43 -3.01
C LYS A 70 12.20 25.66 -2.13
N VAL A 71 12.89 26.66 -2.67
CA VAL A 71 12.98 27.98 -2.05
C VAL A 71 11.55 28.51 -1.83
N GLY A 72 11.23 28.91 -0.60
CA GLY A 72 9.90 29.39 -0.21
C GLY A 72 8.93 28.33 0.35
N HIS A 73 9.34 27.07 0.50
CA HIS A 73 8.54 26.12 1.28
C HIS A 73 8.63 26.43 2.77
N GLU A 74 7.47 26.68 3.38
CA GLU A 74 7.35 26.72 4.84
C GLU A 74 7.79 25.40 5.43
N LYS A 75 8.56 25.47 6.52
CA LYS A 75 8.98 24.28 7.25
C LYS A 75 7.78 23.68 7.95
N ALA A 76 7.45 22.44 7.60
CA ALA A 76 6.53 21.62 8.36
C ALA A 76 7.31 20.88 9.46
N GLU A 77 7.28 21.42 10.68
CA GLU A 77 7.86 20.79 11.86
C GLU A 77 6.73 20.32 12.80
N ARG A 78 6.95 19.21 13.51
CA ARG A 78 5.98 18.75 14.52
C ARG A 78 6.01 19.73 15.69
N ALA A 79 4.85 20.31 16.01
CA ALA A 79 4.71 21.18 17.16
C ALA A 79 5.00 20.40 18.46
N LEU A 80 5.62 21.08 19.43
CA LEU A 80 5.81 20.53 20.77
C LEU A 80 4.46 20.45 21.48
N VAL A 81 4.22 19.32 22.14
CA VAL A 81 3.09 19.12 23.05
C VAL A 81 3.30 19.96 24.31
N GLU A 82 2.29 20.69 24.76
CA GLU A 82 2.38 21.54 25.95
C GLU A 82 2.57 20.71 27.23
N ASN A 83 1.79 19.63 27.38
CA ASN A 83 1.77 18.76 28.56
C ASN A 83 2.29 17.35 28.22
N PRO A 84 3.62 17.12 28.21
CA PRO A 84 4.18 15.79 27.98
C PRO A 84 3.93 14.86 29.17
N ASN A 85 3.81 13.55 28.92
CA ASN A 85 3.60 12.55 29.99
C ASN A 85 4.78 12.43 30.96
N LYS A 86 6.00 12.73 30.50
CA LYS A 86 7.23 12.70 31.30
C LYS A 86 8.15 13.83 30.87
N VAL A 87 8.76 14.51 31.84
CA VAL A 87 9.82 15.51 31.64
C VAL A 87 11.09 14.97 32.28
N ILE A 88 12.20 15.05 31.56
CA ILE A 88 13.53 14.69 32.05
C ILE A 88 14.39 15.93 31.88
N ASP A 89 14.72 16.57 32.99
CA ASP A 89 15.62 17.73 33.00
C ASP A 89 17.07 17.24 32.93
N VAL A 90 17.81 17.76 31.97
CA VAL A 90 19.23 17.46 31.77
C VAL A 90 20.03 18.71 32.09
N TRP A 91 20.76 18.67 33.19
CA TRP A 91 21.56 19.78 33.68
C TRP A 91 22.98 19.70 33.14
N VAL A 92 23.59 20.86 32.89
CA VAL A 92 25.02 20.93 32.57
C VAL A 92 25.77 20.89 33.89
N GLU A 93 26.51 19.80 34.12
CA GLU A 93 27.22 19.62 35.39
C GLU A 93 28.58 20.32 35.40
N THR A 94 29.26 20.32 34.24
CA THR A 94 30.63 20.83 34.12
C THR A 94 30.83 21.60 32.82
N CYS A 95 31.70 22.61 32.86
CA CYS A 95 32.11 23.31 31.65
C CYS A 95 33.05 22.43 30.82
N GLU A 96 32.74 22.22 29.55
CA GLU A 96 33.60 21.43 28.64
C GLU A 96 34.98 22.07 28.40
N ASN A 97 35.13 23.38 28.61
CA ASN A 97 36.38 24.10 28.36
C ASN A 97 37.30 24.23 29.59
N CYS A 98 36.73 24.55 30.76
CA CYS A 98 37.52 24.79 31.98
C CYS A 98 37.21 23.83 33.14
N HIS A 99 36.27 22.89 32.95
CA HIS A 99 35.84 21.90 33.93
C HIS A 99 35.28 22.46 35.25
N ALA A 100 34.96 23.75 35.30
CA ALA A 100 34.25 24.34 36.43
C ALA A 100 32.89 23.65 36.64
N ASN A 101 32.49 23.51 37.90
CA ASN A 101 31.18 22.99 38.28
C ASN A 101 30.09 24.02 37.94
N LEU A 102 29.02 23.59 37.27
CA LEU A 102 27.92 24.42 36.80
C LEU A 102 26.56 24.06 37.42
N LEU A 103 26.50 23.11 38.35
CA LEU A 103 25.25 22.62 38.96
C LEU A 103 24.44 23.72 39.66
N ASP A 104 25.12 24.71 40.27
CA ASP A 104 24.48 25.80 41.00
C ASP A 104 24.14 27.02 40.13
N GLN A 105 24.39 26.95 38.82
CA GLN A 105 24.15 28.08 37.92
C GLN A 105 22.68 28.14 37.48
N VAL A 106 22.13 29.35 37.42
CA VAL A 106 20.76 29.58 36.93
C VAL A 106 20.71 29.42 35.41
N PRO A 107 19.81 28.60 34.85
CA PRO A 107 19.68 28.44 33.40
C PRO A 107 19.31 29.74 32.71
N VAL A 108 20.07 30.12 31.68
CA VAL A 108 19.77 31.31 30.84
C VAL A 108 18.65 31.01 29.82
N ARG A 109 18.56 29.75 29.35
CA ARG A 109 17.54 29.30 28.42
C ARG A 109 17.28 27.81 28.56
N THR A 110 16.07 27.38 28.22
CA THR A 110 15.71 25.96 28.12
C THR A 110 15.54 25.57 26.66
N ILE A 111 16.30 24.57 26.22
CA ILE A 111 16.14 24.00 24.88
C ILE A 111 15.25 22.77 25.00
N ARG A 112 14.05 22.83 24.42
CA ARG A 112 13.07 21.73 24.48
C ARG A 112 13.20 20.82 23.28
N ARG A 113 13.23 19.51 23.52
CA ARG A 113 13.07 18.45 22.52
C ARG A 113 12.08 17.41 23.05
N GLN A 114 11.25 16.87 22.18
CA GLN A 114 10.28 15.85 22.55
C GLN A 114 10.41 14.65 21.66
N VAL A 115 10.32 13.48 22.27
CA VAL A 115 10.24 12.18 21.60
C VAL A 115 8.88 11.59 21.93
N THR A 116 8.13 11.22 20.88
CA THR A 116 6.90 10.45 21.05
C THR A 116 7.26 8.98 20.93
N GLU A 117 7.06 8.23 22.00
CA GLU A 117 7.42 6.82 22.09
C GLU A 117 6.20 6.00 22.52
N LEU A 118 6.16 4.75 22.07
CA LEU A 118 5.16 3.78 22.51
C LEU A 118 5.44 3.39 23.97
N PRO A 119 4.39 3.21 24.79
CA PRO A 119 4.59 2.60 26.09
C PRO A 119 5.12 1.17 25.91
N GLU A 120 5.76 0.64 26.96
CA GLU A 120 6.21 -0.74 26.96
C GLU A 120 5.03 -1.69 26.67
N ILE A 121 5.09 -2.40 25.54
CA ILE A 121 4.01 -3.28 25.09
C ILE A 121 4.22 -4.66 25.74
N LYS A 122 3.39 -4.98 26.73
CA LYS A 122 3.36 -6.31 27.37
C LYS A 122 2.05 -7.02 27.05
N ALA A 123 2.12 -8.32 26.81
CA ALA A 123 0.94 -9.16 26.71
C ALA A 123 0.19 -9.16 28.05
N VAL A 124 -1.11 -8.90 28.00
CA VAL A 124 -2.00 -9.01 29.15
C VAL A 124 -2.81 -10.29 28.98
N VAL A 125 -2.55 -11.28 29.83
CA VAL A 125 -3.30 -12.54 29.84
C VAL A 125 -4.55 -12.34 30.69
N ILE A 126 -5.72 -12.48 30.08
CA ILE A 126 -7.02 -12.32 30.74
C ILE A 126 -7.62 -13.71 30.96
N GLU A 127 -7.73 -14.11 32.23
CA GLU A 127 -8.42 -15.34 32.60
C GLU A 127 -9.91 -15.05 32.85
N THR A 128 -10.80 -15.73 32.13
CA THR A 128 -12.23 -15.70 32.44
C THR A 128 -12.61 -16.90 33.30
N ARG A 129 -13.30 -16.64 34.42
CA ARG A 129 -13.83 -17.68 35.30
C ARG A 129 -15.35 -17.63 35.26
N GLN A 130 -15.95 -18.71 34.76
CA GLN A 130 -17.39 -18.90 34.84
C GLN A 130 -17.72 -19.78 36.03
N TYR A 131 -18.46 -19.23 36.98
CA TYR A 131 -19.00 -20.00 38.09
C TYR A 131 -20.34 -20.61 37.69
N GLU A 132 -20.54 -21.86 38.08
CA GLU A 132 -21.79 -22.60 37.92
C GLU A 132 -22.40 -22.84 39.30
N VAL A 133 -23.68 -22.51 39.45
CA VAL A 133 -24.43 -22.67 40.70
C VAL A 133 -25.74 -23.40 40.44
N CYS A 134 -26.19 -24.21 41.38
CA CYS A 134 -27.51 -24.83 41.34
C CYS A 134 -28.55 -23.87 41.94
N CYS A 135 -29.63 -23.61 41.21
CA CYS A 135 -30.76 -22.83 41.71
C CYS A 135 -31.44 -23.58 42.86
N PRO A 136 -31.58 -22.98 44.07
CA PRO A 136 -32.20 -23.66 45.20
C PRO A 136 -33.71 -23.91 45.00
N CYS A 137 -34.38 -23.13 44.14
CA CYS A 137 -35.82 -23.24 43.93
C CYS A 137 -36.21 -24.34 42.94
N CYS A 138 -35.40 -24.59 41.91
CA CYS A 138 -35.75 -25.53 40.82
C CYS A 138 -34.66 -26.56 40.51
N GLY A 139 -33.51 -26.53 41.20
CA GLY A 139 -32.38 -27.44 41.00
C GLY A 139 -31.59 -27.24 39.71
N GLN A 140 -32.01 -26.34 38.81
CA GLN A 140 -31.32 -26.10 37.54
C GLN A 140 -29.95 -25.44 37.75
N ARG A 141 -28.96 -25.88 36.96
CA ARG A 141 -27.62 -25.28 36.92
C ARG A 141 -27.65 -23.98 36.12
N GLN A 142 -27.10 -22.93 36.70
CA GLN A 142 -26.94 -21.61 36.09
C GLN A 142 -25.45 -21.28 36.01
N ARG A 143 -25.00 -20.77 34.86
CA ARG A 143 -23.60 -20.39 34.62
C ARG A 143 -23.51 -18.90 34.34
N GLY A 144 -22.48 -18.24 34.89
CA GLY A 144 -22.19 -16.84 34.62
C GLY A 144 -21.98 -16.58 33.12
N LYS A 145 -22.56 -15.51 32.57
CA LYS A 145 -22.37 -15.12 31.16
C LYS A 145 -21.00 -14.47 30.98
N LEU A 146 -20.30 -14.86 29.92
CA LEU A 146 -19.04 -14.20 29.55
C LEU A 146 -19.32 -12.82 28.95
N PRO A 147 -18.47 -11.81 29.23
CA PRO A 147 -18.56 -10.53 28.57
C PRO A 147 -18.19 -10.66 27.08
N LYS A 148 -18.67 -9.71 26.27
CA LYS A 148 -18.37 -9.66 24.83
C LYS A 148 -16.86 -9.53 24.61
N GLY A 149 -16.33 -10.30 23.68
CA GLY A 149 -14.91 -10.34 23.33
C GLY A 149 -14.04 -11.24 24.21
N LEU A 150 -14.62 -11.90 25.22
CA LEU A 150 -13.96 -12.93 26.03
C LEU A 150 -14.77 -14.24 26.03
N GLU A 151 -15.41 -14.57 24.92
CA GLU A 151 -16.22 -15.77 24.78
C GLU A 151 -15.37 -17.06 24.85
N ALA A 152 -15.97 -18.14 25.34
CA ALA A 152 -15.33 -19.44 25.47
C ALA A 152 -14.91 -19.95 24.08
N GLY A 153 -13.59 -20.00 23.83
CA GLY A 153 -12.99 -20.41 22.56
C GLY A 153 -12.13 -19.33 21.90
N ARG A 154 -12.22 -18.06 22.32
CA ARG A 154 -11.25 -17.04 21.89
C ARG A 154 -9.91 -17.25 22.59
N GLN A 155 -8.85 -17.30 21.79
CA GLN A 155 -7.47 -17.31 22.29
C GLN A 155 -6.87 -15.90 22.34
N PHE A 156 -7.37 -14.99 21.51
CA PHE A 156 -6.88 -13.62 21.42
C PHE A 156 -8.00 -12.62 21.71
N GLY A 157 -7.64 -11.54 22.40
CA GLY A 157 -8.58 -10.46 22.68
C GLY A 157 -8.86 -9.59 21.44
N PRO A 158 -9.96 -8.83 21.43
CA PRO A 158 -10.39 -8.06 20.26
C PRO A 158 -9.37 -6.99 19.82
N ARG A 159 -8.60 -6.42 20.76
CA ARG A 159 -7.53 -5.45 20.43
C ARG A 159 -6.37 -6.09 19.67
N TRP A 160 -6.04 -7.33 20.00
CA TRP A 160 -4.99 -8.08 19.33
C TRP A 160 -5.39 -8.45 17.91
N GLU A 161 -6.60 -9.02 17.77
CA GLU A 161 -7.19 -9.36 16.48
C GLU A 161 -7.24 -8.13 15.56
N ALA A 162 -7.72 -6.99 16.05
CA ALA A 162 -7.78 -5.75 15.27
C ALA A 162 -6.41 -5.27 14.78
N LEU A 163 -5.38 -5.36 15.62
CA LEU A 163 -4.01 -4.98 15.26
C LEU A 163 -3.46 -5.87 14.14
N VAL A 164 -3.57 -7.19 14.31
CA VAL A 164 -3.08 -8.17 13.34
C VAL A 164 -3.79 -7.99 11.99
N THR A 165 -5.11 -7.82 12.01
CA THR A 165 -5.92 -7.59 10.82
C THR A 165 -5.55 -6.28 10.11
N SER A 166 -5.38 -5.18 10.84
CA SER A 166 -4.96 -3.88 10.25
C SER A 166 -3.56 -3.99 9.64
N LEU A 167 -2.59 -4.60 10.34
CA LEU A 167 -1.24 -4.78 9.81
C LEU A 167 -1.23 -5.59 8.50
N HIS A 168 -2.06 -6.64 8.42
CA HIS A 168 -2.14 -7.46 7.22
C HIS A 168 -2.87 -6.77 6.07
N HIS A 169 -4.07 -6.24 6.32
CA HIS A 169 -4.95 -5.75 5.27
C HIS A 169 -4.69 -4.30 4.86
N GLU A 170 -4.40 -3.43 5.82
CA GLU A 170 -4.22 -1.98 5.57
C GLU A 170 -2.76 -1.64 5.31
N HIS A 171 -1.84 -2.30 6.01
CA HIS A 171 -0.41 -2.04 5.89
C HIS A 171 0.35 -3.10 5.07
N HIS A 172 -0.35 -4.12 4.57
CA HIS A 172 0.19 -5.16 3.68
C HIS A 172 1.43 -5.88 4.23
N PHE A 173 1.48 -6.08 5.55
CA PHE A 173 2.52 -6.91 6.15
C PHE A 173 2.27 -8.37 5.75
N GLY A 174 3.31 -9.01 5.19
CA GLY A 174 3.28 -10.42 4.85
C GLY A 174 3.04 -11.28 6.10
N PHE A 175 2.33 -12.39 5.95
CA PHE A 175 1.93 -13.25 7.06
C PHE A 175 3.13 -13.70 7.93
N GLU A 176 4.25 -14.06 7.29
CA GLU A 176 5.48 -14.46 7.98
C GLU A 176 6.04 -13.37 8.90
N ARG A 177 5.86 -12.09 8.55
CA ARG A 177 6.31 -10.94 9.35
C ARG A 177 5.37 -10.62 10.50
N ILE A 178 4.11 -11.05 10.40
CA ILE A 178 3.12 -10.91 11.46
C ILE A 178 3.25 -12.05 12.46
N TRP A 179 3.67 -13.24 12.01
CA TRP A 179 3.75 -14.42 12.86
C TRP A 179 4.72 -14.28 14.04
N VAL A 180 5.78 -13.48 13.92
CA VAL A 180 6.69 -13.16 15.06
C VAL A 180 6.05 -12.37 16.19
N LEU A 181 4.82 -11.86 16.00
CA LEU A 181 4.06 -11.20 17.07
C LEU A 181 3.31 -12.21 17.95
N TRP A 182 3.19 -13.47 17.54
CA TRP A 182 2.39 -14.50 18.22
C TRP A 182 3.13 -15.16 19.38
#